data_AF-A0A8J3N6A2-F1
#
_entry.id   AF-A0A8J3N6A2-F1
#
_cell.length_a   1.000
_cell.length_b   1.000
_cell.length_c   1.000
_cell.angle_alpha   90.00
_cell.angle_beta   90.00
_cell.angle_gamma   90.00
#
_symmetry.space_group_name_H-M   'P 1'
#
loop_
_entity.id
_entity.type
_entity.pdbx_description
1 polymer ?
#
loop_
_entity_poly.entity_id
_entity_poly.type
_entity_poly.pdbx_seq_one_letter_code
_entity_poly.pdbx_strand_id
1 'polypeptide(L)'
;MDISYETPEQTQQRLLQVIAHAQLHVLDGAYAFEEFPLSDFLRRVTPSALALVRDDEVWSQLVPSTDRTQELCTVFRFHFEAGLDNSGFVGWLASHLKVQLGTGVFVVCGFNSQRGGIFDYWGCPVAVGSQVIAEVERLRNQQIG
;
A
#
# COMPACT_ATOMS: atom_id res chain seq x y z
N MET A 1 6.86 16.66 -2.73
CA MET A 1 5.41 16.84 -2.54
C MET A 1 5.00 17.87 -3.55
N ASP A 2 4.15 17.48 -4.49
CA ASP A 2 3.77 18.30 -5.63
C ASP A 2 2.41 18.95 -5.37
N ILE A 3 2.23 20.18 -5.87
CA ILE A 3 0.96 20.90 -5.81
C ILE A 3 0.42 20.93 -7.23
N SER A 4 -0.75 20.31 -7.43
CA SER A 4 -1.42 20.25 -8.72
C SER A 4 -2.75 21.03 -8.68
N TYR A 5 -3.05 21.75 -9.77
CA TYR A 5 -4.31 22.46 -9.99
C TYR A 5 -5.05 21.80 -11.16
N GLU A 6 -5.65 20.64 -10.90
CA GLU A 6 -6.37 19.84 -11.88
C GLU A 6 -7.88 19.82 -11.57
N THR A 7 -8.70 19.63 -12.61
CA THR A 7 -10.11 19.23 -12.40
C THR A 7 -10.17 17.78 -11.89
N PRO A 8 -11.31 17.34 -11.33
CA PRO A 8 -11.50 15.94 -10.93
C PRO A 8 -11.26 14.94 -12.06
N GLU A 9 -11.69 15.27 -13.29
CA GLU A 9 -11.53 14.41 -14.46
C GLU A 9 -10.07 14.30 -14.89
N GLN A 10 -9.34 15.44 -14.88
CA GLN A 10 -7.90 15.46 -15.16
C GLN A 10 -7.13 14.64 -14.13
N THR A 11 -7.46 14.82 -12.85
CA THR A 11 -6.88 14.04 -11.74
C THR A 11 -7.13 12.55 -11.95
N GLN A 12 -8.36 12.14 -12.28
CA GLN A 12 -8.69 10.74 -12.53
C GLN A 12 -7.90 10.16 -13.70
N GLN A 13 -7.81 10.88 -14.83
CA GLN A 13 -7.06 10.41 -15.99
C GLN A 13 -5.56 10.27 -15.67
N ARG A 14 -4.96 11.25 -14.98
CA ARG A 14 -3.56 11.17 -14.55
C ARG A 14 -3.36 9.98 -13.62
N LEU A 15 -4.20 9.77 -12.61
CA LEU A 15 -4.03 8.67 -11.67
C LEU A 15 -4.24 7.28 -12.29
N LEU A 16 -5.07 7.18 -13.33
CA LEU A 16 -5.15 5.97 -14.16
C LEU A 16 -3.85 5.72 -14.94
N GLN A 17 -3.18 6.77 -15.42
CA GLN A 17 -1.83 6.63 -15.99
C GLN A 17 -0.81 6.22 -14.92
N VAL A 18 -0.90 6.82 -13.72
CA VAL A 18 -0.01 6.48 -12.59
C VAL A 18 -0.11 5.00 -12.25
N ILE A 19 -1.32 4.45 -12.07
CA ILE A 19 -1.48 3.04 -11.70
C ILE A 19 -1.00 2.10 -12.82
N ALA A 20 -1.24 2.45 -14.09
CA ALA A 20 -0.82 1.67 -15.24
C ALA A 20 0.71 1.57 -15.35
N HIS A 21 1.43 2.66 -15.08
CA HIS A 21 2.89 2.71 -15.10
C HIS A 21 3.56 2.26 -13.80
N ALA A 22 2.82 2.18 -12.69
CA ALA A 22 3.37 1.71 -11.43
C ALA A 22 3.74 0.22 -11.48
N GLN A 23 4.89 -0.12 -10.90
CA GLN A 23 5.30 -1.51 -10.73
C GLN A 23 4.54 -2.12 -9.55
N LEU A 24 3.53 -2.94 -9.85
CA LEU A 24 2.80 -3.70 -8.86
C LEU A 24 3.54 -5.01 -8.53
N HIS A 25 3.65 -5.31 -7.24
CA HIS A 25 4.08 -6.61 -6.76
C HIS A 25 3.18 -7.06 -5.62
N VAL A 26 2.45 -8.17 -5.80
CA VAL A 26 1.66 -8.80 -4.74
C VAL A 26 2.59 -9.70 -3.93
N LEU A 27 2.60 -9.54 -2.61
CA LEU A 27 3.48 -10.32 -1.74
C LEU A 27 2.80 -11.64 -1.38
N ASP A 28 3.62 -12.69 -1.29
CA ASP A 28 3.14 -14.01 -0.91
C ASP A 28 2.71 -14.05 0.57
N GLY A 29 1.68 -14.85 0.84
CA GLY A 29 1.18 -15.08 2.19
C GLY A 29 0.32 -13.95 2.75
N ALA A 30 0.16 -13.95 4.06
CA ALA A 30 -0.57 -12.93 4.81
C ALA A 30 0.37 -12.22 5.79
N TYR A 31 -0.02 -11.01 6.16
CA TYR A 31 0.73 -10.14 7.06
C TYR A 31 -0.15 -9.65 8.18
N ALA A 32 0.45 -9.31 9.31
CA ALA A 32 -0.23 -8.66 10.42
C ALA A 32 0.67 -7.59 11.04
N PHE A 33 0.06 -6.67 11.76
CA PHE A 33 0.79 -5.78 12.67
C PHE A 33 1.04 -6.51 13.98
N GLU A 34 2.31 -6.66 14.34
CA GLU A 34 2.73 -7.15 15.65
C GLU A 34 3.20 -5.95 16.49
N GLU A 35 2.65 -5.83 17.69
CA GLU A 35 2.98 -4.75 18.61
C GLU A 35 3.85 -5.22 19.77
N PHE A 36 4.73 -4.33 20.24
CA PHE A 36 5.53 -4.55 21.44
C PHE A 36 5.96 -3.24 22.12
N PRO A 37 6.23 -3.25 23.44
CA PRO A 37 6.60 -2.03 24.17
C PRO A 37 7.88 -1.37 23.66
N LEU A 38 7.99 -0.04 23.84
CA LEU A 38 9.18 0.73 23.42
C LEU A 38 10.50 0.18 23.96
N SER A 39 10.50 -0.34 25.19
CA SER A 39 11.68 -0.92 25.86
C SER A 39 12.25 -2.17 25.19
N ASP A 40 11.44 -2.84 24.37
CA ASP A 40 11.73 -4.17 23.85
C ASP A 40 12.26 -4.16 22.41
N PHE A 41 12.53 -2.97 21.86
CA PHE A 41 12.93 -2.77 20.46
C PHE A 41 14.00 -3.74 19.97
N LEU A 42 15.16 -3.75 20.62
CA LEU A 42 16.30 -4.57 20.19
C LEU A 42 16.05 -6.08 20.32
N ARG A 43 15.01 -6.50 21.05
CA ARG A 43 14.67 -7.91 21.25
C ARG A 43 13.59 -8.40 20.29
N ARG A 44 12.70 -7.51 19.84
CA ARG A 44 11.48 -7.88 19.12
C ARG A 44 11.47 -7.47 17.66
N VAL A 45 12.25 -6.47 17.25
CA VAL A 45 12.32 -6.07 15.84
C VAL A 45 12.86 -7.22 14.98
N THR A 46 12.18 -7.51 13.87
CA THR A 46 12.63 -8.55 12.93
C THR A 46 13.08 -7.95 11.58
N PRO A 47 14.15 -8.48 10.96
CA PRO A 47 14.54 -8.12 9.60
C PRO A 47 13.48 -8.43 8.53
N SER A 48 12.49 -9.30 8.84
CA SER A 48 11.40 -9.62 7.92
C SER A 48 10.26 -8.59 7.93
N ALA A 49 10.32 -7.58 8.80
CA ALA A 49 9.32 -6.51 8.84
C ALA A 49 9.39 -5.65 7.58
N LEU A 50 8.23 -5.46 6.93
CA LEU A 50 8.10 -4.57 5.77
C LEU A 50 8.02 -3.10 6.18
N ALA A 51 7.48 -2.87 7.37
CA ALA A 51 7.28 -1.55 7.95
C ALA A 51 7.47 -1.64 9.46
N LEU A 52 7.93 -0.54 10.04
CA LEU A 52 8.07 -0.35 11.47
C LEU A 52 7.67 1.09 11.77
N VAL A 53 6.58 1.23 12.52
CA VAL A 53 6.07 2.52 12.98
C VAL A 53 5.96 2.47 14.50
N ARG A 54 5.92 3.63 15.14
CA ARG A 54 5.61 3.71 16.57
C ARG A 54 4.70 4.88 16.86
N ASP A 55 3.94 4.75 17.93
CA ASP A 55 3.36 5.87 18.63
C ASP A 55 4.16 6.14 19.92
N ASP A 56 3.50 6.68 20.92
CA ASP A 56 4.09 7.00 22.22
C ASP A 56 4.13 5.79 23.18
N GLU A 57 3.48 4.68 22.83
CA GLU A 57 3.30 3.51 23.71
C GLU A 57 3.98 2.25 23.16
N VAL A 58 3.87 1.99 21.86
CA VAL A 58 4.30 0.75 21.23
C VAL A 58 5.05 0.96 19.92
N TRP A 59 5.91 0.00 19.62
CA TRP A 59 6.30 -0.28 18.25
C TRP A 59 5.25 -1.18 17.60
N SER A 60 4.96 -0.94 16.34
CA SER A 60 4.12 -1.78 15.49
C SER A 60 4.89 -2.12 14.22
N GLN A 61 5.09 -3.42 13.98
CA GLN A 61 5.81 -3.92 12.80
C GLN A 61 4.88 -4.75 11.91
N LEU A 62 4.91 -4.48 10.60
CA LEU A 62 4.17 -5.25 9.60
C LEU A 62 4.99 -6.45 9.18
N VAL A 63 4.59 -7.65 9.60
CA VAL A 63 5.36 -8.89 9.43
C VAL A 63 4.52 -10.00 8.80
N PRO A 64 5.14 -10.98 8.10
CA PRO A 64 4.44 -12.18 7.68
C PRO A 64 3.81 -12.90 8.89
N SER A 65 2.56 -13.32 8.76
CA SER A 65 1.84 -14.01 9.84
C SER A 65 0.87 -15.05 9.29
N THR A 66 0.74 -16.15 10.02
CA THR A 66 -0.30 -17.17 9.80
C THR A 66 -1.23 -17.28 11.02
N ASP A 67 -1.07 -16.41 12.01
CA ASP A 67 -1.87 -16.42 13.23
C ASP A 67 -3.28 -15.87 12.93
N ARG A 68 -4.25 -16.78 12.92
CA ARG A 68 -5.65 -16.44 12.63
C ARG A 68 -6.36 -15.70 13.77
N THR A 69 -5.70 -15.55 14.93
CA THR A 69 -6.20 -14.70 16.01
C THR A 69 -5.92 -13.22 15.75
N GLN A 70 -5.03 -12.91 14.81
CA GLN A 70 -4.70 -11.55 14.37
C GLN A 70 -5.53 -11.14 13.15
N GLU A 71 -5.61 -9.82 12.92
CA GLU A 71 -6.15 -9.29 11.67
C GLU A 71 -5.16 -9.48 10.52
N LEU A 72 -5.35 -10.57 9.77
CA LEU A 72 -4.51 -10.91 8.63
C LEU A 72 -4.87 -10.07 7.41
N CYS A 73 -3.83 -9.54 6.75
CA CYS A 73 -3.93 -8.72 5.56
C CYS A 73 -3.23 -9.36 4.35
N THR A 74 -3.83 -9.22 3.17
CA THR A 74 -3.12 -9.37 1.90
C THR A 74 -2.35 -8.09 1.63
N VAL A 75 -1.07 -8.20 1.31
CA VAL A 75 -0.19 -7.05 1.07
C VAL A 75 0.29 -7.02 -0.37
N PHE A 76 0.30 -5.84 -0.97
CA PHE A 76 0.88 -5.58 -2.27
C PHE A 76 1.65 -4.26 -2.25
N ARG A 77 2.57 -4.08 -3.18
CA ARG A 77 3.45 -2.92 -3.27
C ARG A 77 3.33 -2.25 -4.62
N PHE A 78 3.25 -0.93 -4.62
CA PHE A 78 3.56 -0.12 -5.79
C PHE A 78 4.96 0.46 -5.67
N HIS A 79 5.73 0.40 -6.74
CA HIS A 79 6.89 1.26 -6.94
C HIS A 79 6.58 2.25 -8.06
N PHE A 80 6.73 3.53 -7.80
CA PHE A 80 6.50 4.57 -8.80
C PHE A 80 7.80 4.84 -9.56
N GLU A 81 7.68 5.11 -10.85
CA GLU A 81 8.81 5.55 -11.67
C GLU A 81 9.19 7.00 -11.33
N ALA A 82 10.46 7.34 -11.56
CA ALA A 82 10.94 8.70 -11.32
C ALA A 82 10.20 9.71 -12.23
N GLY A 83 9.76 10.82 -11.66
CA GLY A 83 9.08 11.90 -12.39
C GLY A 83 7.60 11.67 -12.64
N LEU A 84 7.04 10.54 -12.20
CA LEU A 84 5.60 10.30 -12.23
C LEU A 84 4.92 11.07 -11.09
N ASP A 85 4.06 12.03 -11.43
CA ASP A 85 3.26 12.75 -10.43
C ASP A 85 2.15 11.84 -9.87
N ASN A 86 2.42 11.24 -8.72
CA ASN A 86 1.51 10.38 -7.98
C ASN A 86 0.68 11.14 -6.92
N SER A 87 0.63 12.48 -6.99
CA SER A 87 -0.14 13.30 -6.04
C SER A 87 -1.62 12.92 -6.07
N GLY A 88 -2.17 12.60 -4.89
CA GLY A 88 -3.56 12.15 -4.72
C GLY A 88 -3.79 10.66 -4.94
N PHE A 89 -2.78 9.89 -5.37
CA PHE A 89 -2.91 8.46 -5.70
C PHE A 89 -3.48 7.63 -4.54
N VAL A 90 -2.93 7.81 -3.33
CA VAL A 90 -3.35 7.06 -2.14
C VAL A 90 -4.84 7.28 -1.84
N GLY A 91 -5.27 8.54 -1.80
CA GLY A 91 -6.67 8.88 -1.52
C GLY A 91 -7.63 8.39 -2.60
N TRP A 92 -7.23 8.52 -3.87
CA TRP A 92 -8.03 8.06 -5.01
C TRP A 92 -8.23 6.54 -4.99
N LEU A 93 -7.15 5.75 -4.89
CA LEU A 93 -7.26 4.30 -4.94
C LEU A 93 -7.98 3.74 -3.70
N ALA A 94 -7.71 4.28 -2.51
CA ALA A 94 -8.43 3.89 -1.30
C ALA A 94 -9.94 4.18 -1.41
N SER A 95 -10.31 5.35 -1.93
CA SER A 95 -11.72 5.72 -2.13
C SER A 95 -12.39 4.82 -3.16
N HIS A 96 -11.70 4.53 -4.27
CA HIS A 96 -12.18 3.62 -5.31
C HIS A 96 -12.44 2.22 -4.77
N LEU A 97 -11.48 1.63 -4.06
CA LEU A 97 -11.62 0.29 -3.45
C LEU A 97 -12.75 0.26 -2.42
N LYS A 98 -12.93 1.33 -1.63
CA LYS A 98 -14.05 1.43 -0.69
C LYS A 98 -15.40 1.44 -1.40
N VAL A 99 -15.53 2.19 -2.48
CA VAL A 99 -16.77 2.28 -3.26
C VAL A 99 -17.08 0.96 -3.98
N GLN A 100 -16.07 0.34 -4.62
CA GLN A 100 -16.28 -0.86 -5.43
C GLN A 100 -16.43 -2.14 -4.59
N LEU A 101 -15.66 -2.27 -3.50
CA LEU A 101 -15.54 -3.54 -2.76
C LEU A 101 -15.95 -3.40 -1.29
N GLY A 102 -16.28 -2.20 -0.81
CA GLY A 102 -16.66 -1.97 0.58
C GLY A 102 -15.51 -2.03 1.59
N THR A 103 -14.27 -2.28 1.14
CA THR A 103 -13.10 -2.49 2.00
C THR A 103 -12.37 -1.21 2.38
N GLY A 104 -11.83 -1.19 3.60
CA GLY A 104 -10.74 -0.29 3.97
C GLY A 104 -9.40 -0.82 3.47
N VAL A 105 -8.38 0.04 3.54
CA VAL A 105 -6.98 -0.32 3.30
C VAL A 105 -6.09 0.42 4.29
N PHE A 106 -4.91 -0.12 4.58
CA PHE A 106 -3.81 0.67 5.13
C PHE A 106 -2.77 0.91 4.03
N VAL A 107 -1.99 1.98 4.19
CA VAL A 107 -0.86 2.29 3.31
C VAL A 107 0.35 2.70 4.15
N VAL A 108 1.51 2.12 3.85
CA VAL A 108 2.80 2.52 4.39
C VAL A 108 3.71 2.97 3.25
N CYS A 109 4.01 4.27 3.24
CA CYS A 109 4.91 4.87 2.26
C CYS A 109 6.37 4.73 2.69
N GLY A 110 7.23 4.45 1.73
CA GLY A 110 8.67 4.43 1.88
C GLY A 110 9.37 5.13 0.72
N PHE A 111 10.69 5.26 0.83
CA PHE A 111 11.51 5.92 -0.17
C PHE A 111 12.77 5.11 -0.48
N ASN A 112 13.00 4.82 -1.75
CA ASN A 112 14.19 4.17 -2.27
C ASN A 112 14.79 5.01 -3.40
N SER A 113 15.80 5.82 -3.04
CA SER A 113 16.48 6.71 -3.99
C SER A 113 17.14 5.96 -5.15
N GLN A 114 17.53 4.70 -4.96
CA GLN A 114 18.16 3.88 -6.01
C GLN A 114 17.16 3.33 -7.03
N ARG A 115 15.85 3.43 -6.75
CA ARG A 115 14.79 2.91 -7.61
C ARG A 115 13.80 3.97 -8.10
N GLY A 116 14.19 5.25 -8.06
CA GLY A 116 13.35 6.34 -8.54
C GLY A 116 12.46 6.99 -7.49
N GLY A 117 12.59 6.58 -6.21
CA GLY A 117 11.97 7.28 -5.09
C GLY A 117 10.88 6.47 -4.40
N ILE A 118 9.65 6.95 -4.47
CA ILE A 118 8.54 6.52 -3.60
C ILE A 118 8.11 5.09 -3.93
N PHE A 119 7.83 4.32 -2.88
CA PHE A 119 7.08 3.07 -2.96
C PHE A 119 6.08 3.01 -1.81
N ASP A 120 4.99 2.29 -2.03
CA ASP A 120 3.94 2.13 -1.02
C ASP A 120 3.64 0.65 -0.82
N TYR A 121 3.64 0.19 0.43
CA TYR A 121 2.96 -1.05 0.80
C TYR A 121 1.50 -0.75 1.10
N TRP A 122 0.62 -1.53 0.50
CA TRP A 122 -0.82 -1.48 0.68
C TRP A 122 -1.28 -2.77 1.31
N GLY A 123 -2.26 -2.70 2.21
CA GLY A 123 -2.88 -3.90 2.75
C GLY A 123 -4.38 -3.78 2.90
N CYS A 124 -5.05 -4.92 2.73
CA CYS A 124 -6.48 -5.10 2.90
C CYS A 124 -6.76 -6.44 3.60
N PRO A 125 -7.94 -6.64 4.22
CA PRO A 125 -8.27 -7.90 4.86
C PRO A 125 -8.15 -9.08 3.88
N VAL A 126 -7.55 -10.19 4.32
CA VAL A 126 -7.34 -11.38 3.46
C VAL A 126 -8.63 -11.90 2.81
N ALA A 127 -9.78 -11.71 3.46
CA ALA A 127 -11.08 -12.14 2.96
C ALA A 127 -11.48 -11.48 1.61
N VAL A 128 -10.97 -10.28 1.32
CA VAL A 128 -11.23 -9.54 0.08
C VAL A 128 -9.98 -9.37 -0.78
N GLY A 129 -8.84 -9.91 -0.36
CA GLY A 129 -7.54 -9.69 -1.01
C GLY A 129 -7.54 -10.01 -2.49
N SER A 130 -8.08 -11.17 -2.90
CA SER A 130 -8.16 -11.54 -4.31
C SER A 130 -9.01 -10.58 -5.15
N GLN A 131 -10.08 -10.05 -4.58
CA GLN A 131 -10.95 -9.08 -5.25
C GLN A 131 -10.26 -7.73 -5.40
N VAL A 132 -9.54 -7.28 -4.36
CA VAL A 132 -8.74 -6.05 -4.40
C VAL A 132 -7.64 -6.14 -5.46
N ILE A 133 -6.89 -7.24 -5.51
CA ILE A 133 -5.85 -7.43 -6.53
C ILE A 133 -6.44 -7.45 -7.94
N ALA A 134 -7.55 -8.17 -8.14
CA ALA A 134 -8.22 -8.21 -9.43
C ALA A 134 -8.69 -6.82 -9.88
N GLU A 135 -9.22 -6.00 -8.96
CA GLU A 135 -9.67 -4.65 -9.26
C GLU A 135 -8.51 -3.69 -9.56
N VAL A 136 -7.41 -3.79 -8.81
CA VAL A 136 -6.18 -3.06 -9.09
C VAL A 136 -5.66 -3.41 -10.50
N GLU A 137 -5.56 -4.69 -10.84
CA GLU A 137 -5.11 -5.11 -12.17
C GLU A 137 -6.08 -4.66 -13.27
N ARG A 138 -7.40 -4.65 -13.00
CA ARG A 138 -8.38 -4.10 -13.92
C ARG A 138 -8.10 -2.64 -14.22
N LEU A 139 -7.90 -1.80 -13.19
CA LEU A 139 -7.56 -0.38 -13.35
C LEU A 139 -6.26 -0.17 -14.14
N ARG A 140 -5.23 -0.98 -13.87
CA ARG A 140 -3.94 -0.92 -14.58
C ARG A 140 -4.08 -1.19 -16.07
N ASN A 141 -4.95 -2.13 -16.44
CA ASN A 141 -5.15 -2.54 -17.82
C ASN A 141 -6.13 -1.66 -18.60
N GLN A 142 -6.87 -0.75 -17.94
CA GLN A 142 -7.83 0.14 -18.62
C GLN A 142 -7.19 1.12 -19.62
N GLN A 143 -5.90 1.41 -19.49
CA GLN A 143 -5.19 2.37 -20.34
C GLN A 143 -4.37 1.71 -21.45
N ILE A 144 -4.36 0.37 -21.53
CA ILE A 144 -3.59 -0.42 -22.51
C ILE A 144 -4.50 -0.91 -23.68
N GLY A 145 -5.77 -0.47 -23.71
CA GLY A 145 -6.72 -0.75 -24.79
C GLY A 145 -7.07 0.50 -25.58
#